data_AF-A0A7S2D9D7-F1
#
_entry.id   AF-A0A7S2D9D7-F1
#
_cell.length_a   1.000
_cell.length_b   1.000
_cell.length_c   1.000
_cell.angle_alpha   90.00
_cell.angle_beta   90.00
_cell.angle_gamma   90.00
#
_symmetry.space_group_name_H-M   'P 1'
#
loop_
_entity.id
_entity.type
_entity.pdbx_description
1 polymer ?
#
loop_
_entity_poly.entity_id
_entity_poly.type
_entity_poly.pdbx_seq_one_letter_code
_entity_poly.pdbx_strand_id
1 'polypeptide(L)'
;HMQQLAPQHPRARLLGTRWATEAASGLLIPRVAEAEFKEAKEKMPQDEAAWFYHAAYLDQLLKEQLLGRSQGAGVASGPARALRRSQSAGVATPFDLRSLVTFTLRGYLQALHRGNKRLHFILNRVLQLAWDCCELDLHKREALAEIDKTADVLEPWMWYAVLPQLISRVHNPDMREVFTRLIMATLVAYPHQAGWQLVQLLKSSDKEHQKLGKEMLLDVGRKHNAVHQVMVV
;
A
#
# COMPACT_ATOMS: atom_id res chain seq x y z
N HIS A 1 18.66 -27.83 10.84
CA HIS A 1 19.18 -27.73 9.46
C HIS A 1 19.13 -26.29 8.92
N MET A 2 17.98 -25.58 8.95
CA MET A 2 17.88 -24.17 8.53
C MET A 2 18.83 -23.20 9.29
N GLN A 3 19.04 -23.38 10.60
CA GLN A 3 19.96 -22.55 11.39
C GLN A 3 21.44 -22.69 10.99
N GLN A 4 21.84 -23.79 10.36
CA GLN A 4 23.22 -24.03 9.90
C GLN A 4 23.49 -23.46 8.50
N LEU A 5 22.44 -23.30 7.67
CA LEU A 5 22.52 -22.75 6.31
C LEU A 5 22.25 -21.23 6.25
N ALA A 6 21.48 -20.70 7.21
CA ALA A 6 21.17 -19.28 7.34
C ALA A 6 22.39 -18.32 7.35
N PRO A 7 23.54 -18.63 7.96
CA PRO A 7 24.67 -17.70 7.95
C PRO A 7 25.38 -17.59 6.60
N GLN A 8 25.24 -18.58 5.71
CA GLN A 8 26.01 -18.64 4.46
C GLN A 8 25.25 -18.09 3.24
N HIS A 9 23.91 -18.09 3.24
CA HIS A 9 23.13 -17.66 2.08
C HIS A 9 22.05 -16.62 2.47
N PRO A 10 22.08 -15.40 1.91
CA PRO A 10 21.19 -14.31 2.33
C PRO A 10 19.69 -14.62 2.12
N ARG A 11 19.34 -15.38 1.07
CA ARG A 11 17.95 -15.86 0.88
C ARG A 11 17.49 -16.86 1.93
N ALA A 12 18.38 -17.76 2.39
CA ALA A 12 18.03 -18.73 3.42
C ALA A 12 17.76 -18.02 4.76
N ARG A 13 18.55 -16.98 5.05
CA ARG A 13 18.31 -16.11 6.20
C ARG A 13 16.99 -15.35 6.10
N LEU A 14 16.69 -14.73 4.96
CA LEU A 14 15.41 -14.05 4.73
C LEU A 14 14.21 -14.99 4.96
N LEU A 15 14.28 -16.23 4.48
CA LEU A 15 13.26 -17.24 4.73
C LEU A 15 13.15 -17.62 6.21
N GLY A 16 14.28 -17.72 6.91
CA GLY A 16 14.32 -17.93 8.36
C GLY A 16 13.65 -16.80 9.13
N THR A 17 14.01 -15.55 8.83
CA THR A 17 13.40 -14.35 9.44
C THR A 17 11.91 -14.32 9.18
N ARG A 18 11.48 -14.53 7.93
CA ARG A 18 10.06 -14.60 7.56
C ARG A 18 9.31 -15.65 8.38
N TRP A 19 9.82 -16.88 8.44
CA TRP A 19 9.20 -17.95 9.20
C TRP A 19 9.08 -17.60 10.69
N ALA A 20 10.14 -17.03 11.26
CA ALA A 20 10.16 -16.63 12.67
C ALA A 20 9.21 -15.45 12.97
N THR A 21 8.95 -14.56 12.01
CA THR A 21 7.96 -13.48 12.16
C THR A 21 6.51 -13.92 11.91
N GLU A 22 6.28 -14.91 11.02
CA GLU A 22 4.94 -15.46 10.75
C GLU A 22 4.49 -16.46 11.83
N ALA A 23 5.43 -17.03 12.59
CA ALA A 23 5.11 -17.94 13.67
C ALA A 23 4.33 -17.20 14.79
N ALA A 24 3.12 -17.66 15.06
CA ALA A 24 2.23 -17.14 16.11
C ALA A 24 2.84 -17.13 17.53
N SER A 25 3.99 -17.79 17.72
CA SER A 25 4.75 -17.87 18.95
C SER A 25 5.59 -16.63 19.27
N GLY A 26 5.58 -15.57 18.44
CA GLY A 26 6.32 -14.34 18.72
C GLY A 26 7.83 -14.59 18.85
N LEU A 27 8.36 -15.50 18.02
CA LEU A 27 9.74 -16.02 18.12
C LEU A 27 10.81 -14.93 17.96
N LEU A 28 10.46 -13.80 17.32
CA LEU A 28 11.35 -12.66 17.16
C LEU A 28 10.75 -11.40 17.80
N ILE A 29 11.56 -10.74 18.61
CA ILE A 29 11.26 -9.39 19.11
C ILE A 29 11.25 -8.42 17.92
N PRO A 30 10.30 -7.47 17.82
CA PRO A 30 10.18 -6.62 16.63
C PRO A 30 11.43 -5.85 16.22
N ARG A 31 12.26 -5.42 17.18
CA ARG A 31 13.55 -4.76 16.90
C ARG A 31 14.56 -5.69 16.21
N VAL A 32 14.56 -6.97 16.56
CA VAL A 32 15.45 -7.96 15.96
C VAL A 32 14.98 -8.30 14.55
N ALA A 33 13.67 -8.51 14.37
CA ALA A 33 13.07 -8.73 13.05
C ALA A 33 13.40 -7.57 12.08
N GLU A 34 13.27 -6.31 12.54
CA GLU A 34 13.62 -5.13 11.74
C GLU A 34 15.09 -5.12 11.34
N ALA A 35 16.01 -5.42 12.27
CA ALA A 35 17.43 -5.48 11.98
C ALA A 35 17.77 -6.57 10.96
N GLU A 36 17.16 -7.75 11.07
CA GLU A 36 17.36 -8.85 10.11
C GLU A 36 16.81 -8.53 8.72
N PHE A 37 15.63 -7.91 8.62
CA PHE A 37 15.10 -7.46 7.33
C PHE A 37 15.95 -6.34 6.72
N LYS A 38 16.48 -5.42 7.53
CA LYS A 38 17.40 -4.38 7.06
C LYS A 38 18.68 -5.00 6.48
N GLU A 39 19.30 -5.93 7.20
CA GLU A 39 20.49 -6.64 6.73
C GLU A 39 20.20 -7.43 5.45
N ALA A 40 19.04 -8.08 5.35
CA ALA A 40 18.64 -8.81 4.15
C ALA A 40 18.51 -7.88 2.93
N LYS A 41 17.94 -6.68 3.10
CA LYS A 41 17.86 -5.66 2.03
C LYS A 41 19.23 -5.12 1.64
N GLU A 42 20.14 -4.93 2.60
CA GLU A 42 21.52 -4.49 2.32
C GLU A 42 22.31 -5.55 1.52
N LYS A 43 22.12 -6.82 1.85
CA LYS A 43 22.77 -7.95 1.14
C LYS A 43 22.14 -8.27 -0.21
N MET A 44 20.85 -7.97 -0.39
CA MET A 44 20.10 -8.26 -1.61
C MET A 44 19.27 -7.03 -2.04
N PRO A 45 19.93 -5.93 -2.44
CA PRO A 45 19.23 -4.66 -2.68
C PRO A 45 18.28 -4.72 -3.87
N GLN A 46 18.52 -5.59 -4.86
CA GLN A 46 17.70 -5.74 -6.06
C GLN A 46 16.63 -6.85 -5.95
N ASP A 47 16.58 -7.59 -4.84
CA ASP A 47 15.64 -8.69 -4.70
C ASP A 47 14.27 -8.21 -4.20
N GLU A 48 13.24 -8.31 -5.05
CA GLU A 48 11.84 -7.98 -4.71
C GLU A 48 11.42 -8.62 -3.38
N ALA A 49 11.82 -9.87 -3.14
CA ALA A 49 11.39 -10.64 -1.98
C ALA A 49 11.83 -10.01 -0.66
N ALA A 50 13.04 -9.45 -0.58
CA ALA A 50 13.56 -8.84 0.64
C ALA A 50 12.72 -7.61 1.06
N TRP A 51 12.34 -6.79 0.09
CA TRP A 51 11.50 -5.61 0.31
C TRP A 51 10.05 -5.99 0.61
N PHE A 52 9.50 -6.95 -0.14
CA PHE A 52 8.13 -7.41 0.05
C PHE A 52 7.91 -8.00 1.44
N TYR A 53 8.76 -8.94 1.88
CA TYR A 53 8.55 -9.62 3.17
C TYR A 53 8.74 -8.67 4.35
N HIS A 54 9.65 -7.70 4.22
CA HIS A 54 9.77 -6.64 5.20
C HIS A 54 8.50 -5.79 5.29
N ALA A 55 7.96 -5.34 4.14
CA ALA A 55 6.72 -4.59 4.09
C ALA A 55 5.52 -5.38 4.63
N ALA A 56 5.43 -6.67 4.32
CA ALA A 56 4.38 -7.56 4.82
C ALA A 56 4.45 -7.73 6.36
N TYR A 57 5.65 -7.82 6.90
CA TYR A 57 5.87 -7.84 8.35
C TYR A 57 5.39 -6.53 9.02
N LEU A 58 5.79 -5.37 8.47
CA LEU A 58 5.33 -4.07 8.97
C LEU A 58 3.81 -3.90 8.86
N ASP A 59 3.21 -4.39 7.77
CA ASP A 59 1.76 -4.39 7.55
C ASP A 59 1.01 -5.25 8.58
N GLN A 60 1.60 -6.37 8.99
CA GLN A 60 1.04 -7.19 10.06
C GLN A 60 1.06 -6.45 11.40
N LEU A 61 2.20 -5.87 11.77
CA LEU A 61 2.31 -5.04 12.99
C LEU A 61 1.31 -3.88 12.97
N LEU A 62 1.09 -3.27 11.79
CA LEU A 62 0.16 -2.18 11.62
C LEU A 62 -1.28 -2.63 11.88
N LYS A 63 -1.69 -3.78 11.32
CA LYS A 63 -3.01 -4.37 11.58
C LYS A 63 -3.22 -4.67 13.05
N GLU A 64 -2.22 -5.24 13.72
CA GLU A 64 -2.28 -5.54 15.16
C GLU A 64 -2.48 -4.26 15.99
N GLN A 65 -1.75 -3.17 15.70
CA GLN A 65 -1.93 -1.88 16.38
C GLN A 65 -3.32 -1.26 16.12
N LEU A 66 -3.82 -1.31 14.88
CA LEU A 66 -5.14 -0.79 14.53
C LEU A 66 -6.26 -1.57 15.23
N LEU A 67 -6.17 -2.90 15.27
CA LEU A 67 -7.12 -3.76 15.99
C LEU A 67 -7.13 -3.48 17.50
N GLY A 68 -5.95 -3.33 18.11
CA GLY A 68 -5.83 -2.99 19.53
C GLY A 68 -6.47 -1.64 19.87
N ARG A 69 -6.38 -0.65 18.98
CA ARG A 69 -7.02 0.65 19.14
C ARG A 69 -8.54 0.57 19.08
N SER A 70 -9.08 -0.20 18.13
CA SER A 70 -10.53 -0.42 18.00
C SER A 70 -11.12 -1.12 19.23
N GLN A 71 -10.39 -2.07 19.82
CA GLN A 71 -10.83 -2.75 21.05
C GLN A 71 -10.69 -1.87 22.31
N GLY A 72 -9.67 -0.99 22.36
CA GLY A 72 -9.47 -0.06 23.47
C GLY A 72 -10.51 1.07 23.54
N ALA A 73 -11.13 1.45 22.42
CA ALA A 73 -12.16 2.49 22.36
C ALA A 73 -13.53 2.04 22.91
N GLY A 74 -13.76 0.74 23.12
CA GLY A 74 -15.05 0.18 23.52
C GLY A 74 -15.29 -0.01 25.03
N VAL A 75 -14.34 0.32 25.92
CA VAL A 75 -14.42 -0.01 27.36
C VAL A 75 -14.21 1.20 28.28
N ALA A 76 -14.80 2.34 27.93
CA ALA A 76 -14.82 3.54 28.78
C ALA A 76 -16.19 3.76 29.43
N SER A 77 -16.67 2.80 30.25
CA SER A 77 -17.68 3.10 31.27
C SER A 77 -17.56 2.09 32.42
N GLY A 78 -17.09 2.53 33.59
CA GLY A 78 -17.02 1.72 34.80
C GLY A 78 -15.88 2.15 35.75
N PRO A 79 -16.16 2.73 36.93
CA PRO A 79 -15.14 3.34 37.79
C PRO A 79 -14.34 2.34 38.66
N ALA A 80 -14.31 1.05 38.32
CA ALA A 80 -13.84 0.00 39.23
C ALA A 80 -12.67 -0.84 38.69
N ARG A 81 -11.67 -0.23 38.02
CA ARG A 81 -10.53 -1.00 37.50
C ARG A 81 -9.14 -0.36 37.65
N ALA A 82 -8.92 0.36 38.75
CA ALA A 82 -7.60 0.87 39.11
C ALA A 82 -6.59 -0.21 39.59
N LEU A 83 -6.99 -1.49 39.71
CA LEU A 83 -6.15 -2.57 40.24
C LEU A 83 -5.82 -3.71 39.27
N ARG A 84 -6.01 -3.51 37.96
CA ARG A 84 -5.49 -4.45 36.92
C ARG A 84 -4.40 -3.83 36.05
N ARG A 85 -3.60 -2.91 36.63
CA ARG A 85 -2.54 -2.17 35.94
C ARG A 85 -1.17 -2.90 35.92
N SER A 86 -1.14 -4.24 35.94
CA SER A 86 0.14 -4.96 36.13
C SER A 86 0.37 -6.27 35.37
N GLN A 87 -0.49 -6.70 34.41
CA GLN A 87 -0.21 -7.95 33.66
C GLN A 87 -0.49 -7.89 32.15
N SER A 88 -0.66 -6.70 31.59
CA SER A 88 -0.50 -6.47 30.17
C SER A 88 0.29 -5.18 30.00
N ALA A 89 1.57 -5.22 30.36
CA ALA A 89 2.56 -4.43 29.63
C ALA A 89 2.55 -4.97 28.19
N GLY A 90 1.51 -4.60 27.43
CA GLY A 90 1.45 -4.85 26.01
C GLY A 90 2.76 -4.34 25.44
N VAL A 91 3.48 -5.22 24.76
CA VAL A 91 4.74 -4.94 24.09
C VAL A 91 4.61 -3.56 23.46
N ALA A 92 5.28 -2.55 24.05
CA ALA A 92 5.33 -1.22 23.48
C ALA A 92 5.99 -1.41 22.12
N THR A 93 5.17 -1.45 21.07
CA THR A 93 5.64 -1.60 19.72
C THR A 93 6.62 -0.45 19.49
N PRO A 94 7.87 -0.71 19.11
CA PRO A 94 8.89 0.34 19.05
C PRO A 94 8.64 1.33 17.89
N PHE A 95 7.57 1.11 17.12
CA PHE A 95 7.21 1.87 15.95
C PHE A 95 5.98 2.71 16.23
N ASP A 96 6.12 4.01 16.05
CA ASP A 96 4.99 4.92 15.96
C ASP A 96 4.11 4.56 14.76
N LEU A 97 2.80 4.67 14.94
CA LEU A 97 1.80 4.25 13.96
C LEU A 97 1.97 4.98 12.62
N ARG A 98 2.27 6.28 12.66
CA ARG A 98 2.48 7.10 11.45
C ARG A 98 3.70 6.63 10.68
N SER A 99 4.80 6.38 11.39
CA SER A 99 6.03 5.85 10.80
C SER A 99 5.80 4.47 10.17
N LEU A 100 4.99 3.64 10.83
CA LEU A 100 4.68 2.29 10.36
C LEU A 100 3.88 2.30 9.05
N VAL A 101 2.90 3.20 8.90
CA VAL A 101 2.17 3.41 7.64
C VAL A 101 3.14 3.76 6.50
N THR A 102 3.98 4.78 6.71
CA THR A 102 4.91 5.26 5.68
C THR A 102 5.93 4.20 5.29
N PHE A 103 6.52 3.49 6.27
CA PHE A 103 7.47 2.41 5.99
C PHE A 103 6.83 1.22 5.29
N THR A 104 5.58 0.88 5.62
CA THR A 104 4.83 -0.19 4.97
C THR A 104 4.55 0.15 3.51
N LEU A 105 3.99 1.33 3.23
CA LEU A 105 3.72 1.80 1.87
C LEU A 105 5.00 1.86 1.05
N ARG A 106 6.03 2.52 1.57
CA ARG A 106 7.32 2.63 0.89
C ARG A 106 7.95 1.26 0.63
N GLY A 107 7.89 0.33 1.59
CA GLY A 107 8.42 -1.02 1.43
C GLY A 107 7.75 -1.78 0.28
N TYR A 108 6.42 -1.73 0.21
CA TYR A 108 5.65 -2.33 -0.87
C TYR A 108 5.95 -1.69 -2.24
N LEU A 109 5.96 -0.36 -2.31
CA LEU A 109 6.29 0.39 -3.53
C LEU A 109 7.74 0.12 -4.01
N GLN A 110 8.69 0.00 -3.08
CA GLN A 110 10.06 -0.39 -3.39
C GLN A 110 10.18 -1.84 -3.86
N ALA A 111 9.34 -2.75 -3.36
CA ALA A 111 9.28 -4.11 -3.88
C ALA A 111 8.84 -4.11 -5.35
N LEU A 112 7.79 -3.34 -5.70
CA LEU A 112 7.29 -3.21 -7.07
C LEU A 112 8.33 -2.65 -8.05
N HIS A 113 9.14 -1.70 -7.60
CA HIS A 113 10.21 -1.15 -8.43
C HIS A 113 11.26 -2.20 -8.83
N ARG A 114 11.43 -3.26 -8.04
CA ARG A 114 12.45 -4.31 -8.26
C ARG A 114 11.90 -5.57 -8.92
N GLY A 115 10.60 -5.79 -8.85
CA GLY A 115 9.97 -6.95 -9.42
C GLY A 115 8.45 -6.89 -9.34
N ASN A 116 7.81 -7.66 -10.21
CA ASN A 116 6.38 -7.64 -10.43
C ASN A 116 5.70 -8.99 -10.10
N LYS A 117 6.41 -9.92 -9.42
CA LYS A 117 5.87 -11.26 -9.13
C LYS A 117 4.59 -11.20 -8.30
N ARG A 118 4.48 -10.17 -7.46
CA ARG A 118 3.33 -9.96 -6.56
C ARG A 118 2.56 -8.68 -6.88
N LEU A 119 2.64 -8.20 -8.13
CA LEU A 119 2.09 -6.92 -8.57
C LEU A 119 0.66 -6.66 -8.06
N HIS A 120 -0.27 -7.56 -8.42
CA HIS A 120 -1.68 -7.40 -8.05
C HIS A 120 -1.88 -7.36 -6.55
N PHE A 121 -1.20 -8.23 -5.80
CA PHE A 121 -1.31 -8.25 -4.35
C PHE A 121 -0.82 -6.93 -3.74
N ILE A 122 0.38 -6.50 -4.13
CA ILE A 122 1.02 -5.31 -3.57
C ILE A 122 0.20 -4.06 -3.88
N LEU A 123 -0.19 -3.86 -5.15
CA LEU A 123 -0.95 -2.68 -5.53
C LEU A 123 -2.31 -2.64 -4.84
N ASN A 124 -3.05 -3.76 -4.79
CA ASN A 124 -4.31 -3.79 -4.04
C ASN A 124 -4.12 -3.45 -2.56
N ARG A 125 -3.04 -3.95 -1.92
CA ARG A 125 -2.76 -3.62 -0.52
C ARG A 125 -2.36 -2.17 -0.32
N VAL A 126 -1.54 -1.60 -1.21
CA VAL A 126 -1.16 -0.18 -1.19
C VAL A 126 -2.39 0.71 -1.30
N LEU A 127 -3.26 0.45 -2.28
CA LEU A 127 -4.50 1.21 -2.47
C LEU A 127 -5.45 1.05 -1.27
N GLN A 128 -5.53 -0.15 -0.68
CA GLN A 128 -6.35 -0.36 0.51
C GLN A 128 -5.78 0.40 1.72
N LEU A 129 -4.47 0.35 1.93
CA LEU A 129 -3.84 1.05 3.05
C LEU A 129 -3.99 2.57 2.92
N ALA A 130 -3.84 3.12 1.71
CA ALA A 130 -4.10 4.54 1.47
C ALA A 130 -5.56 4.92 1.75
N TRP A 131 -6.51 4.05 1.37
CA TRP A 131 -7.92 4.22 1.69
C TRP A 131 -8.15 4.23 3.21
N ASP A 132 -7.64 3.23 3.92
CA ASP A 132 -7.74 3.11 5.38
C ASP A 132 -7.15 4.37 6.06
N CYS A 133 -6.05 4.92 5.53
CA CYS A 133 -5.43 6.16 6.02
C CYS A 133 -6.33 7.40 5.81
N CYS A 134 -7.05 7.48 4.70
CA CYS A 134 -7.97 8.59 4.45
C CYS A 134 -9.21 8.49 5.34
N GLU A 135 -9.81 7.32 5.46
CA GLU A 135 -11.02 7.09 6.28
C GLU A 135 -10.77 7.32 7.77
N LEU A 136 -9.58 6.93 8.27
CA LEU A 136 -9.21 7.07 9.68
C LEU A 136 -8.50 8.39 9.99
N ASP A 137 -8.37 9.28 9.00
CA ASP A 137 -7.56 10.51 9.05
C ASP A 137 -6.14 10.28 9.61
N LEU A 138 -5.54 9.15 9.23
CA LEU A 138 -4.27 8.67 9.72
C LEU A 138 -3.17 8.90 8.68
N HIS A 139 -2.38 9.96 8.85
CA HIS A 139 -1.18 10.21 8.04
C HIS A 139 -1.45 10.18 6.51
N LYS A 140 -2.67 10.54 6.11
CA LYS A 140 -3.16 10.41 4.73
C LYS A 140 -2.33 11.21 3.72
N ARG A 141 -1.86 12.40 4.11
CA ARG A 141 -1.07 13.27 3.24
C ARG A 141 0.25 12.61 2.85
N GLU A 142 0.95 12.04 3.82
CA GLU A 142 2.22 11.38 3.60
C GLU A 142 2.04 10.04 2.88
N ALA A 143 0.98 9.28 3.20
CA ALA A 143 0.62 8.07 2.47
C ALA A 143 0.40 8.34 0.97
N LEU A 144 -0.37 9.38 0.63
CA LEU A 144 -0.66 9.75 -0.75
C LEU A 144 0.56 10.34 -1.45
N ALA A 145 1.40 11.11 -0.74
CA ALA A 145 2.65 11.64 -1.28
C ALA A 145 3.65 10.52 -1.65
N GLU A 146 3.70 9.41 -0.90
CA GLU A 146 4.55 8.26 -1.26
C GLU A 146 4.07 7.52 -2.51
N ILE A 147 2.75 7.38 -2.68
CA ILE A 147 2.16 6.83 -3.90
C ILE A 147 2.48 7.74 -5.08
N ASP A 148 2.26 9.05 -4.91
CA ASP A 148 2.49 10.04 -5.95
C ASP A 148 3.95 10.07 -6.41
N LYS A 149 4.89 10.15 -5.46
CA LYS A 149 6.32 10.10 -5.76
C LYS A 149 6.73 8.84 -6.54
N THR A 150 6.03 7.73 -6.30
CA THR A 150 6.33 6.46 -6.95
C THR A 150 5.57 6.28 -8.27
N ALA A 151 4.54 7.10 -8.54
CA ALA A 151 3.76 7.08 -9.76
C ALA A 151 4.66 7.23 -11.00
N ASP A 152 5.62 8.15 -10.94
CA ASP A 152 6.57 8.42 -12.03
C ASP A 152 7.67 7.35 -12.18
N VAL A 153 7.86 6.53 -11.14
CA VAL A 153 8.91 5.50 -11.10
C VAL A 153 8.40 4.15 -11.61
N LEU A 154 7.09 3.88 -11.44
CA LEU A 154 6.47 2.65 -11.91
C LEU A 154 5.90 2.83 -13.31
N GLU A 155 6.00 1.78 -14.11
CA GLU A 155 5.47 1.78 -15.46
C GLU A 155 3.94 1.91 -15.48
N PRO A 156 3.34 2.69 -16.41
CA PRO A 156 1.90 2.89 -16.46
C PRO A 156 1.06 1.60 -16.55
N TRP A 157 1.59 0.53 -17.16
CA TRP A 157 0.88 -0.75 -17.24
C TRP A 157 0.70 -1.43 -15.88
N MET A 158 1.55 -1.11 -14.90
CA MET A 158 1.39 -1.60 -13.53
C MET A 158 0.13 -1.01 -12.90
N TRP A 159 -0.11 0.30 -13.11
CA TRP A 159 -1.30 0.97 -12.63
C TRP A 159 -2.57 0.55 -13.39
N TYR A 160 -2.44 0.19 -14.67
CA TYR A 160 -3.53 -0.43 -15.44
C TYR A 160 -4.08 -1.69 -14.75
N ALA A 161 -3.21 -2.50 -14.14
CA ALA A 161 -3.59 -3.74 -13.46
C ALA A 161 -4.55 -3.53 -12.27
N VAL A 162 -4.64 -2.31 -11.74
CA VAL A 162 -5.54 -1.90 -10.66
C VAL A 162 -6.42 -0.70 -11.03
N LEU A 163 -6.59 -0.44 -12.33
CA LEU A 163 -7.37 0.69 -12.84
C LEU A 163 -8.82 0.69 -12.35
N PRO A 164 -9.55 -0.44 -12.29
CA PRO A 164 -10.91 -0.46 -11.73
C PRO A 164 -10.97 0.01 -10.27
N GLN A 165 -9.97 -0.36 -9.46
CA GLN A 165 -9.89 0.04 -8.05
C GLN A 165 -9.58 1.54 -7.92
N LEU A 166 -8.72 2.10 -8.78
CA LEU A 166 -8.47 3.54 -8.84
C LEU A 166 -9.74 4.30 -9.20
N ILE A 167 -10.43 3.89 -10.26
CA ILE A 167 -11.70 4.50 -10.71
C ILE A 167 -12.76 4.44 -9.60
N SER A 168 -12.89 3.31 -8.91
CA SER A 168 -13.86 3.16 -7.83
C SER A 168 -13.59 4.11 -6.65
N ARG A 169 -12.33 4.52 -6.41
CA ARG A 169 -11.92 5.27 -5.21
C ARG A 169 -11.61 6.74 -5.46
N VAL A 170 -11.55 7.18 -6.72
CA VAL A 170 -11.22 8.56 -7.12
C VAL A 170 -12.22 9.61 -6.59
N HIS A 171 -13.41 9.20 -6.17
CA HIS A 171 -14.43 10.09 -5.63
C HIS A 171 -14.03 10.66 -4.27
N ASN A 172 -13.24 9.94 -3.49
CA ASN A 172 -12.76 10.40 -2.19
C ASN A 172 -11.92 11.68 -2.39
N PRO A 173 -12.27 12.78 -1.71
CA PRO A 173 -11.68 14.10 -1.96
C PRO A 173 -10.17 14.14 -1.70
N ASP A 174 -9.68 13.36 -0.72
CA ASP A 174 -8.26 13.31 -0.38
C ASP A 174 -7.45 12.55 -1.47
N MET A 175 -8.01 11.46 -2.01
CA MET A 175 -7.34 10.62 -3.03
C MET A 175 -7.51 11.12 -4.46
N ARG A 176 -8.49 11.99 -4.70
CA ARG A 176 -8.92 12.41 -6.04
C ARG A 176 -7.77 12.88 -6.92
N GLU A 177 -6.90 13.74 -6.40
CA GLU A 177 -5.82 14.34 -7.18
C GLU A 177 -4.83 13.27 -7.67
N VAL A 178 -4.29 12.47 -6.75
CA VAL A 178 -3.30 11.43 -7.06
C VAL A 178 -3.89 10.37 -7.98
N PHE A 179 -5.11 9.91 -7.71
CA PHE A 179 -5.72 8.84 -8.51
C PHE A 179 -6.13 9.33 -9.90
N THR A 180 -6.58 10.58 -10.03
CA THR A 180 -6.84 11.19 -11.34
C THR A 180 -5.58 11.20 -12.19
N ARG A 181 -4.44 11.60 -11.61
CA ARG A 181 -3.14 11.60 -12.29
C ARG A 181 -2.74 10.21 -12.78
N LEU A 182 -2.86 9.20 -11.92
CA LEU A 182 -2.57 7.79 -12.26
C LEU A 182 -3.47 7.25 -13.37
N ILE A 183 -4.78 7.51 -13.28
CA ILE A 183 -5.76 7.12 -14.29
C ILE A 183 -5.42 7.76 -15.64
N MET A 184 -5.13 9.06 -15.64
CA MET A 184 -4.77 9.79 -16.86
C MET A 184 -3.44 9.31 -17.45
N ALA A 185 -2.41 9.07 -16.64
CA ALA A 185 -1.13 8.53 -17.10
C ALA A 185 -1.32 7.15 -17.76
N THR A 186 -2.15 6.30 -17.16
CA THR A 186 -2.51 5.00 -17.71
C THR A 186 -3.29 5.13 -19.02
N LEU A 187 -4.23 6.08 -19.09
CA LEU A 187 -5.02 6.34 -20.29
C LEU A 187 -4.18 6.85 -21.46
N VAL A 188 -3.20 7.71 -21.18
CA VAL A 188 -2.27 8.22 -22.21
C VAL A 188 -1.41 7.10 -22.76
N ALA A 189 -0.90 6.21 -21.90
CA ALA A 189 -0.06 5.09 -22.31
C ALA A 189 -0.85 3.99 -23.05
N TYR A 190 -2.09 3.72 -22.65
CA TYR A 190 -2.89 2.60 -23.14
C TYR A 190 -4.35 2.99 -23.46
N PRO A 191 -4.58 3.92 -24.42
CA PRO A 191 -5.88 4.54 -24.62
C PRO A 191 -6.99 3.55 -25.00
N HIS A 192 -6.70 2.60 -25.88
CA HIS A 192 -7.68 1.58 -26.30
C HIS A 192 -8.16 0.70 -25.13
N GLN A 193 -7.24 0.30 -24.24
CA GLN A 193 -7.54 -0.64 -23.15
C GLN A 193 -8.12 0.08 -21.93
N ALA A 194 -7.50 1.18 -21.51
CA ALA A 194 -7.98 2.00 -20.41
C ALA A 194 -9.29 2.71 -20.74
N GLY A 195 -9.52 3.08 -22.00
CA GLY A 195 -10.76 3.70 -22.48
C GLY A 195 -11.99 2.86 -22.15
N TRP A 196 -11.94 1.54 -22.38
CA TRP A 196 -13.03 0.62 -22.02
C TRP A 196 -13.35 0.62 -20.53
N GLN A 197 -12.34 0.72 -19.68
CA GLN A 197 -12.53 0.79 -18.22
C GLN A 197 -13.13 2.14 -17.78
N LEU A 198 -12.82 3.23 -18.49
CA LEU A 198 -13.37 4.56 -18.22
C LEU A 198 -14.84 4.71 -18.62
N VAL A 199 -15.37 3.87 -19.52
CA VAL A 199 -16.79 3.90 -19.90
C VAL A 199 -17.70 3.82 -18.67
N GLN A 200 -17.28 3.07 -17.64
CA GLN A 200 -17.98 2.94 -16.36
C GLN A 200 -18.19 4.29 -15.66
N LEU A 201 -17.14 5.13 -15.68
CA LEU A 201 -17.15 6.45 -15.08
C LEU A 201 -18.01 7.42 -15.89
N LEU A 202 -17.91 7.35 -17.23
CA LEU A 202 -18.65 8.21 -18.16
C LEU A 202 -20.16 7.93 -18.21
N LYS A 203 -20.55 6.67 -18.01
CA LYS A 203 -21.95 6.21 -18.01
C LYS A 203 -22.52 5.97 -16.61
N SER A 204 -21.79 6.36 -15.56
CA SER A 204 -22.25 6.22 -14.17
C SER A 204 -23.58 6.96 -13.96
N SER A 205 -24.47 6.47 -13.10
CA SER A 205 -25.68 7.21 -12.71
C SER A 205 -25.39 8.45 -11.86
N ASP A 206 -24.21 8.48 -11.22
CA ASP A 206 -23.74 9.62 -10.43
C ASP A 206 -23.21 10.74 -11.34
N LYS A 207 -23.80 11.94 -11.20
CA LYS A 207 -23.44 13.12 -11.98
C LYS A 207 -22.01 13.59 -11.71
N GLU A 208 -21.51 13.44 -10.48
CA GLU A 208 -20.14 13.83 -10.14
C GLU A 208 -19.13 12.89 -10.82
N HIS A 209 -19.42 11.59 -10.87
CA HIS A 209 -18.62 10.61 -11.61
C HIS A 209 -18.59 10.91 -13.11
N GLN A 210 -19.75 11.18 -13.71
CA GLN A 210 -19.81 11.55 -15.13
C GLN A 210 -19.01 12.83 -15.43
N LYS A 211 -19.15 13.84 -14.57
CA LYS A 211 -18.45 15.11 -14.71
C LYS A 211 -16.94 14.91 -14.63
N LEU A 212 -16.47 14.20 -13.62
CA LEU A 212 -15.05 13.90 -13.44
C LEU A 212 -14.48 13.12 -14.64
N GLY A 213 -15.18 12.09 -15.11
CA GLY A 213 -14.74 11.32 -16.29
C GLY A 213 -14.67 12.16 -17.56
N LYS A 214 -15.65 13.05 -17.78
CA LYS A 214 -15.63 13.99 -18.92
C LYS A 214 -14.49 14.99 -18.81
N GLU A 215 -14.24 15.54 -17.62
CA GLU A 215 -13.13 16.46 -17.37
C GLU A 215 -11.77 15.80 -17.65
N MET A 216 -11.56 14.57 -17.17
CA MET A 216 -10.36 13.78 -17.45
C MET A 216 -10.15 13.59 -18.96
N LEU A 217 -11.21 13.16 -19.68
CA LEU A 217 -11.11 12.96 -21.13
C LEU A 217 -10.84 14.24 -21.90
N LEU A 218 -11.47 15.34 -21.51
CA LEU A 218 -11.24 16.64 -22.13
C LEU A 218 -9.79 17.11 -21.90
N ASP A 219 -9.24 16.94 -20.69
CA ASP A 219 -7.86 17.34 -20.42
C ASP A 219 -6.85 16.46 -21.17
N VAL A 220 -7.04 15.13 -21.16
CA VAL A 220 -6.19 14.22 -21.94
C VAL A 220 -6.30 14.48 -23.44
N GLY A 221 -7.52 14.67 -23.96
CA GLY A 221 -7.77 14.91 -25.38
C GLY A 221 -7.16 16.23 -25.88
N ARG A 222 -7.14 17.28 -25.05
CA ARG A 222 -6.47 18.55 -25.38
C ARG A 222 -4.95 18.42 -25.46
N LYS A 223 -4.36 17.56 -24.62
CA LYS A 223 -2.91 17.38 -24.52
C LYS A 223 -2.38 16.30 -25.48
N HIS A 224 -3.20 15.32 -25.83
CA HIS A 224 -2.82 14.14 -26.62
C HIS A 224 -3.84 13.82 -27.72
N ASN A 225 -3.59 14.35 -28.92
CA ASN A 225 -4.45 14.12 -30.10
C ASN A 225 -4.67 12.63 -30.44
N ALA A 226 -3.67 11.77 -30.19
CA ALA A 226 -3.78 10.33 -30.42
C ALA A 226 -4.84 9.67 -29.52
N VAL A 227 -4.95 10.09 -28.26
CA VAL A 227 -5.97 9.57 -27.34
C VAL A 227 -7.36 10.06 -27.73
N HIS A 228 -7.47 11.34 -28.14
CA HIS A 228 -8.73 11.91 -28.63
C HIS A 228 -9.25 11.14 -29.85
N GLN A 229 -8.40 10.81 -30.81
CA GLN A 229 -8.79 10.03 -31.99
C GLN A 229 -9.30 8.63 -31.63
N VAL A 230 -8.77 8.00 -30.58
CA VAL A 230 -9.20 6.66 -30.15
C VAL A 230 -10.53 6.70 -29.38
N MET A 231 -10.76 7.76 -28.61
CA MET A 231 -11.91 7.85 -27.69
C MET A 231 -13.18 8.45 -28.31
N VAL A 232 -13.10 9.03 -29.52
CA VAL A 232 -14.21 9.70 -30.22
C VAL A 232 -14.83 8.85 -31.34
N VAL A 233 -14.28 7.66 -31.61
CA VAL A 233 -14.80 6.70 -32.61
C VAL A 233 -15.94 5.86 -32.05
#